data_AF-A0A9P3N898-F1
#
_entry.id   AF-A0A9P3N898-F1
#
_cell.length_a   1.000
_cell.length_b   1.000
_cell.length_c   1.000
_cell.angle_alpha   90.00
_cell.angle_beta   90.00
_cell.angle_gamma   90.00
#
_symmetry.space_group_name_H-M   'P 1'
#
loop_
_entity.id
_entity.type
_entity.pdbx_description
1 polymer ?
#
loop_
_entity_poly.entity_id
_entity_poly.type
_entity_poly.pdbx_seq_one_letter_code
_entity_poly.pdbx_strand_id
1 'polypeptide(L)'
;MRGVYYLRSGTDRIWVPSYRLLCELLIQEVHNSNLSGHFGVDKTLNALQRFYYWPDMVTDVQRYVAACPICQRMKSSHQRPTRLLQPLEPPQRPWQHVTMDFVTGLPAGPSGNDAVLVVVGRLTKMAHFAPYRTTITAEETARLFISTVVRLNRIPAAIISYRDPKFTSKFWQDTWARYGTRLQFSSAYHPQTDGQTERTNQTMEQLIRTNCPDRKKWEDVLPMLEFSYNNAPSATTNHSPFYLNYGMDPTVPISTNVESQVPRSQQFVEELQTAQDKAVELSRKANATARRYTDLHRRNMTMATGQLVLLDTKNLRLPLPTKLRPRFCGPFKIMKM
;
A
#
# COMPACT_ATOMS: atom_id res chain seq x y z
N MET A 1 -40.51 30.02 59.29
CA MET A 1 -40.93 30.71 58.05
C MET A 1 -40.39 29.94 56.86
N ARG A 2 -41.28 29.39 56.03
CA ARG A 2 -40.95 28.74 54.76
C ARG A 2 -40.81 29.83 53.70
N GLY A 3 -39.58 30.12 53.28
CA GLY A 3 -39.31 31.05 52.19
C GLY A 3 -38.40 30.37 51.17
N VAL A 4 -38.90 30.15 49.96
CA VAL A 4 -38.07 29.78 48.81
C VAL A 4 -37.59 31.09 48.20
N TYR A 5 -36.29 31.34 48.23
CA TYR A 5 -35.72 32.58 47.68
C TYR A 5 -35.73 32.51 46.14
N TYR A 6 -36.26 33.53 45.47
CA TYR A 6 -36.28 33.66 44.00
C TYR A 6 -35.29 34.73 43.55
N LEU A 7 -34.61 34.48 42.43
CA LEU A 7 -33.69 35.45 41.82
C LEU A 7 -34.45 36.32 40.80
N ARG A 8 -34.50 37.64 41.02
CA ARG A 8 -35.18 38.59 40.12
C ARG A 8 -34.24 39.10 39.04
N SER A 9 -33.91 38.26 38.06
CA SER A 9 -33.34 38.70 36.77
C SER A 9 -33.79 37.79 35.63
N GLY A 10 -34.91 38.15 35.00
CA GLY A 10 -35.34 37.67 33.67
C GLY A 10 -35.93 36.26 33.56
N THR A 11 -35.62 35.34 34.48
CA THR A 11 -36.28 34.02 34.58
C THR A 11 -36.46 33.65 36.05
N ASP A 12 -37.71 33.37 36.47
CA ASP A 12 -38.02 32.97 37.85
C ASP A 12 -37.40 31.60 38.16
N ARG A 13 -36.22 31.60 38.76
CA ARG A 13 -35.51 30.39 39.21
C ARG A 13 -35.50 30.32 40.73
N ILE A 14 -35.67 29.11 41.25
CA ILE A 14 -35.57 28.79 42.67
C ILE A 14 -34.09 28.78 43.05
N TRP A 15 -33.70 29.63 43.98
CA TRP A 15 -32.37 29.59 44.57
C TRP A 15 -32.26 28.38 45.50
N VAL A 16 -31.32 27.50 45.21
CA VAL A 16 -31.02 26.32 46.01
C VAL A 16 -29.84 26.66 46.93
N PRO A 17 -29.98 26.57 48.26
CA PRO A 17 -28.85 26.71 49.16
C PRO A 17 -27.75 25.73 48.78
N SER A 18 -26.47 26.09 48.98
CA SER A 18 -25.30 25.24 48.67
C SER A 18 -25.16 24.02 49.58
N TYR A 19 -26.27 23.32 49.81
CA TYR A 19 -26.34 22.05 50.50
C TYR A 19 -26.14 20.93 49.47
N ARG A 20 -24.93 20.35 49.50
CA ARG A 20 -24.44 19.40 48.50
C ARG A 20 -25.43 18.26 48.19
N LEU A 21 -26.05 17.68 49.21
CA LEU A 21 -27.00 16.58 49.04
C LEU A 21 -28.24 16.99 48.25
N LEU A 22 -28.75 18.21 48.46
CA LEU A 22 -29.91 18.71 47.71
C LEU A 22 -29.55 19.00 46.25
N CYS A 23 -28.39 19.61 45.99
CA CYS A 23 -27.89 19.82 44.63
C CYS A 23 -27.70 18.47 43.90
N GLU A 24 -27.08 17.49 44.55
CA GLU A 24 -26.87 16.15 43.98
C GLU A 24 -28.20 15.44 43.67
N LEU A 25 -29.21 15.53 44.54
CA LEU A 25 -30.54 14.95 44.29
C LEU A 25 -31.25 15.59 43.09
N LEU A 26 -31.15 16.91 42.95
CA LEU A 26 -31.72 17.61 41.79
C LEU A 26 -31.02 17.22 40.48
N ILE A 27 -29.69 17.12 40.51
CA ILE A 27 -28.92 16.64 39.34
C ILE A 27 -29.28 15.18 39.04
N GLN A 28 -29.42 14.35 40.06
CA GLN A 28 -29.82 12.95 39.92
C GLN A 28 -31.18 12.82 39.25
N GLU A 29 -32.19 13.57 39.70
CA GLU A 29 -33.52 13.56 39.09
C GLU A 29 -33.46 13.96 37.62
N VAL A 30 -32.75 15.05 37.31
CA VAL A 30 -32.66 15.57 35.95
C VAL A 30 -31.74 14.75 35.03
N HIS A 31 -30.77 14.00 35.56
CA HIS A 31 -29.84 13.18 34.76
C HIS A 31 -30.25 11.71 34.64
N ASN A 32 -30.77 11.12 35.72
CA ASN A 32 -31.04 9.68 35.83
C ASN A 32 -32.52 9.30 35.62
N SER A 33 -33.46 10.26 35.56
CA SER A 33 -34.86 9.87 35.33
C SER A 33 -35.03 9.13 34.00
N ASN A 34 -36.03 8.25 33.94
CA ASN A 34 -36.38 7.54 32.70
C ASN A 34 -36.73 8.50 31.54
N LEU A 35 -37.07 9.75 31.83
CA LEU A 35 -37.39 10.79 30.85
C LEU A 35 -36.17 11.64 30.45
N SER A 36 -35.04 11.50 31.16
CA SER A 36 -33.85 12.34 31.07
C SER A 36 -32.71 11.80 30.21
N GLY A 37 -32.81 10.54 29.76
CA GLY A 37 -31.94 9.96 28.72
C GLY A 37 -30.43 9.97 28.98
N HIS A 38 -29.98 10.16 30.24
CA HIS A 38 -28.56 10.32 30.58
C HIS A 38 -27.83 11.34 29.69
N PHE A 39 -28.43 12.50 29.40
CA PHE A 39 -27.80 13.48 28.51
C PHE A 39 -26.47 14.06 29.04
N GLY A 40 -25.69 14.68 28.16
CA GLY A 40 -24.42 15.34 28.52
C GLY A 40 -24.62 16.61 29.36
N VAL A 41 -23.51 17.16 29.86
CA VAL A 41 -23.45 18.31 30.78
C VAL A 41 -24.36 19.46 30.32
N ASP A 42 -24.25 19.89 29.07
CA ASP A 42 -24.99 21.07 28.57
C ASP A 42 -26.51 20.89 28.63
N LYS A 43 -27.01 19.70 28.27
CA LYS A 43 -28.44 19.40 28.27
C LYS A 43 -28.97 19.24 29.70
N THR A 44 -28.22 18.58 30.58
CA THR A 44 -28.56 18.46 32.00
C THR A 44 -28.57 19.83 32.69
N LEU A 45 -27.58 20.68 32.40
CA LEU A 45 -27.51 22.05 32.90
C LEU A 45 -28.67 22.90 32.39
N ASN A 46 -29.00 22.83 31.08
CA ASN A 46 -30.13 23.57 30.52
C ASN A 46 -31.46 23.17 31.17
N ALA A 47 -31.66 21.88 31.47
CA ALA A 47 -32.86 21.41 32.13
C ALA A 47 -32.97 21.89 33.58
N LEU A 48 -31.86 21.86 34.34
CA LEU A 48 -31.81 22.37 35.72
C LEU A 48 -32.02 23.88 35.79
N GLN A 49 -31.37 24.63 34.90
CA GLN A 49 -31.41 26.09 34.86
C GLN A 49 -32.79 26.66 34.50
N ARG A 50 -33.74 25.84 34.04
CA ARG A 50 -35.13 26.28 33.85
C ARG A 50 -35.84 26.58 35.17
N PHE A 51 -35.47 25.88 36.24
CA PHE A 51 -36.20 25.90 37.50
C PHE A 51 -35.33 26.28 38.69
N TYR A 52 -34.01 26.01 38.63
CA TYR A 52 -33.12 26.13 39.77
C TYR A 52 -31.91 27.00 39.46
N TYR A 53 -31.26 27.51 40.51
CA TYR A 53 -29.96 28.16 40.45
C TYR A 53 -29.20 27.97 41.76
N TRP A 54 -27.90 27.69 41.68
CA TRP A 54 -26.93 27.81 42.78
C TRP A 54 -25.54 28.15 42.21
N PRO A 55 -24.63 28.74 43.01
CA PRO A 55 -23.35 29.28 42.51
C PRO A 55 -22.47 28.27 41.75
N ASP A 56 -22.35 27.04 42.23
CA ASP A 56 -21.45 26.01 41.68
C ASP A 56 -22.14 24.99 40.75
N MET A 57 -23.34 25.30 40.25
CA MET A 57 -24.17 24.38 39.46
C MET A 57 -23.46 23.73 38.27
N VAL A 58 -22.66 24.50 37.53
CA VAL A 58 -21.93 23.97 36.36
C VAL A 58 -20.92 22.91 36.81
N THR A 59 -20.15 23.21 37.86
CA THR A 59 -19.13 22.32 38.41
C THR A 59 -19.75 21.05 38.98
N ASP A 60 -20.87 21.17 39.69
CA ASP A 60 -21.57 20.03 40.27
C ASP A 60 -22.17 19.11 39.20
N VAL A 61 -22.80 19.68 38.16
CA VAL A 61 -23.32 18.92 37.02
C VAL A 61 -22.20 18.21 36.27
N GLN A 62 -21.08 18.90 35.99
CA GLN A 62 -19.91 18.29 35.36
C GLN A 62 -19.39 17.11 36.17
N ARG A 63 -19.20 17.29 37.48
CA ARG A 63 -18.71 16.25 38.39
C ARG A 63 -19.66 15.06 38.43
N TYR A 64 -20.96 15.30 38.53
CA TYR A 64 -21.97 14.25 38.59
C TYR A 64 -22.05 13.44 37.29
N VAL A 65 -22.15 14.12 36.13
CA VAL A 65 -22.22 13.46 34.82
C VAL A 65 -20.93 12.67 34.54
N ALA A 66 -19.77 13.20 34.93
CA ALA A 66 -18.49 12.50 34.79
C ALA A 66 -18.39 11.27 35.71
N ALA A 67 -19.01 11.30 36.90
CA ALA A 67 -19.02 10.19 37.86
C ALA A 67 -20.12 9.15 37.61
N CYS A 68 -21.09 9.44 36.72
CA CYS A 68 -22.23 8.56 36.45
C CYS A 68 -21.79 7.21 35.84
N PRO A 69 -21.98 6.07 36.54
CA PRO A 69 -21.49 4.76 36.08
C PRO A 69 -22.12 4.30 34.76
N ILE A 70 -23.39 4.66 34.51
CA ILE A 70 -24.11 4.32 33.27
C ILE A 70 -23.50 5.10 32.10
N CYS A 71 -23.29 6.41 32.27
CA CYS A 71 -22.62 7.23 31.26
C CYS A 71 -21.19 6.76 30.96
N GLN A 72 -20.41 6.42 32.00
CA GLN A 72 -19.04 5.93 31.83
C GLN A 72 -18.96 4.61 31.05
N ARG A 73 -19.95 3.72 31.21
CA ARG A 73 -19.98 2.41 30.54
C ARG A 73 -20.57 2.47 29.13
N MET A 74 -21.58 3.32 28.92
CA MET A 74 -22.39 3.28 27.70
C MET A 74 -22.02 4.36 26.67
N LYS A 75 -21.47 5.51 27.08
CA LYS A 75 -21.13 6.57 26.13
C LYS A 75 -19.79 6.32 25.49
N SER A 76 -19.69 6.59 24.18
CA SER A 76 -18.42 6.60 23.48
C SER A 76 -17.48 7.65 24.06
N SER A 77 -16.25 7.25 24.36
CA SER A 77 -15.20 8.19 24.77
C SER A 77 -14.82 9.08 23.59
N HIS A 78 -14.83 10.40 23.81
CA HIS A 78 -14.23 11.36 22.88
C HIS A 78 -12.77 11.67 23.22
N GLN A 79 -12.17 10.94 24.17
CA GLN A 79 -10.75 11.10 24.47
C GLN A 79 -9.91 10.62 23.28
N ARG A 80 -8.80 11.31 23.03
CA ARG A 80 -7.80 10.86 22.05
C ARG A 80 -7.35 9.45 22.45
N PRO A 81 -7.18 8.51 21.50
CA PRO A 81 -6.72 7.16 21.80
C PRO A 81 -5.49 7.20 22.71
N THR A 82 -5.53 6.47 23.82
CA THR A 82 -4.49 6.48 24.86
C THR A 82 -3.19 5.81 24.41
N ARG A 83 -3.17 5.15 23.25
CA ARG A 83 -2.01 4.44 22.71
C ARG A 83 -1.36 5.23 21.57
N LEU A 84 -0.10 5.60 21.76
CA LEU A 84 0.74 6.14 20.69
C LEU A 84 0.82 5.14 19.53
N LEU A 85 0.75 5.67 18.31
CA LEU A 85 0.84 4.87 17.10
C LEU A 85 2.25 4.25 17.04
N GLN A 86 2.32 2.92 17.00
CA GLN A 86 3.58 2.19 16.78
C GLN A 86 3.65 1.79 15.30
N PRO A 87 4.31 2.59 14.45
CA PRO A 87 4.40 2.26 13.04
C PRO A 87 5.28 1.01 12.87
N LEU A 88 4.80 0.06 12.08
CA LEU A 88 5.61 -1.07 11.63
C LEU A 88 6.78 -0.53 10.79
N GLU A 89 8.00 -1.01 11.06
CA GLU A 89 9.18 -0.62 10.28
C GLU A 89 8.92 -0.81 8.76
N PRO A 90 9.35 0.17 7.95
CA PRO A 90 9.20 0.06 6.51
C PRO A 90 10.12 -1.07 5.99
N PRO A 91 9.64 -1.87 5.02
CA PRO A 91 10.52 -2.81 4.31
C PRO A 91 11.67 -2.08 3.61
N GLN A 92 12.78 -2.78 3.35
CA GLN A 92 13.95 -2.23 2.68
C GLN A 92 13.87 -2.29 1.16
N ARG A 93 12.97 -3.11 0.60
CA ARG A 93 12.83 -3.31 -0.85
C ARG A 93 11.36 -3.31 -1.29
N PRO A 94 11.04 -2.90 -2.53
CA PRO A 94 9.71 -3.03 -3.09
C PRO A 94 9.21 -4.47 -2.98
N TRP A 95 7.91 -4.63 -2.69
CA TRP A 95 7.23 -5.93 -2.56
C TRP A 95 7.83 -6.91 -1.53
N GLN A 96 8.75 -6.45 -0.66
CA GLN A 96 9.25 -7.29 0.44
C GLN A 96 8.17 -7.54 1.48
N HIS A 97 7.46 -6.50 1.90
CA HIS A 97 6.25 -6.61 2.71
C HIS A 97 5.09 -6.07 1.89
N VAL A 98 4.01 -6.84 1.86
CA VAL A 98 2.75 -6.41 1.26
C VAL A 98 1.69 -6.36 2.34
N THR A 99 0.68 -5.56 2.09
CA THR A 99 -0.56 -5.61 2.82
C THR A 99 -1.71 -5.84 1.85
N MET A 100 -2.77 -6.49 2.29
CA MET A 100 -3.90 -6.83 1.42
C MET A 100 -5.23 -6.87 2.17
N ASP A 101 -6.29 -6.61 1.43
CA ASP A 101 -7.66 -6.60 1.95
C ASP A 101 -8.68 -6.99 0.86
N PHE A 102 -9.85 -7.43 1.30
CA PHE A 102 -10.97 -7.73 0.45
C PHE A 102 -12.00 -6.61 0.50
N VAL A 103 -12.16 -5.90 -0.62
CA VAL A 103 -13.24 -4.93 -0.80
C VAL A 103 -14.43 -5.66 -1.40
N THR A 104 -15.47 -5.85 -0.60
CA THR A 104 -16.71 -6.57 -0.99
C THR A 104 -17.89 -5.61 -1.15
N GLY A 105 -18.99 -6.10 -1.74
CA GLY A 105 -20.24 -5.33 -1.84
C GLY A 105 -20.30 -4.41 -3.07
N LEU A 106 -19.47 -4.68 -4.07
CA LEU A 106 -19.60 -4.05 -5.39
C LEU A 106 -20.74 -4.73 -6.16
N PRO A 107 -21.43 -4.02 -7.06
CA PRO A 107 -22.38 -4.66 -7.95
C PRO A 107 -21.66 -5.70 -8.82
N ALA A 108 -22.34 -6.80 -9.16
CA ALA A 108 -21.78 -7.80 -10.07
C ALA A 108 -21.40 -7.14 -11.40
N GLY A 109 -20.13 -7.24 -11.77
CA GLY A 109 -19.60 -6.71 -13.01
C GLY A 109 -19.86 -7.62 -14.22
N PRO A 110 -19.29 -7.30 -15.40
CA PRO A 110 -19.56 -8.03 -16.64
C PRO A 110 -19.10 -9.49 -16.60
N SER A 111 -18.03 -9.79 -15.85
CA SER A 111 -17.58 -11.17 -15.62
C SER A 111 -18.23 -11.81 -14.39
N GLY A 112 -19.17 -11.11 -13.74
CA GLY A 112 -19.84 -11.54 -12.52
C GLY A 112 -18.98 -11.44 -11.27
N ASN A 113 -17.89 -10.66 -11.27
CA ASN A 113 -17.13 -10.35 -10.06
C ASN A 113 -17.88 -9.29 -9.24
N ASP A 114 -17.90 -9.44 -7.92
CA ASP A 114 -18.64 -8.59 -6.97
C ASP A 114 -17.73 -8.02 -5.87
N ALA A 115 -16.42 -8.24 -6.00
CA ALA A 115 -15.43 -7.80 -5.04
C ALA A 115 -14.05 -7.61 -5.69
N VAL A 116 -13.15 -6.91 -4.99
CA VAL A 116 -11.76 -6.67 -5.39
C VAL A 116 -10.81 -7.08 -4.27
N LEU A 117 -9.82 -7.91 -4.59
CA LEU A 117 -8.66 -8.13 -3.75
C LEU A 117 -7.68 -6.99 -4.01
N VAL A 118 -7.46 -6.16 -3.00
CA VAL A 118 -6.50 -5.07 -3.04
C VAL A 118 -5.21 -5.52 -2.38
N VAL A 119 -4.09 -5.39 -3.09
CA VAL A 119 -2.76 -5.69 -2.54
C VAL A 119 -1.85 -4.48 -2.73
N VAL A 120 -1.21 -4.02 -1.66
CA VAL A 120 -0.35 -2.83 -1.65
C VAL A 120 1.06 -3.19 -1.18
N GLY A 121 2.06 -2.81 -1.96
CA GLY A 121 3.46 -2.87 -1.57
C GLY A 121 3.78 -1.81 -0.50
N ARG A 122 4.24 -2.24 0.70
CA ARG A 122 4.40 -1.32 1.83
C ARG A 122 5.50 -0.27 1.65
N LEU A 123 6.50 -0.50 0.80
CA LEU A 123 7.54 0.51 0.54
C LEU A 123 7.03 1.60 -0.41
N THR A 124 6.70 1.19 -1.64
CA THR A 124 6.42 2.07 -2.79
C THR A 124 4.99 2.57 -2.81
N LYS A 125 4.07 1.93 -2.06
CA LYS A 125 2.62 2.14 -2.11
C LYS A 125 1.97 1.69 -3.41
N MET A 126 2.69 0.94 -4.24
CA MET A 126 2.15 0.42 -5.50
C MET A 126 1.06 -0.61 -5.17
N ALA A 127 -0.09 -0.48 -5.82
CA ALA A 127 -1.24 -1.33 -5.59
C ALA A 127 -1.57 -2.17 -6.82
N HIS A 128 -2.13 -3.36 -6.56
CA HIS A 128 -2.79 -4.20 -7.54
C HIS A 128 -4.25 -4.41 -7.12
N PHE A 129 -5.17 -4.28 -8.08
CA PHE A 129 -6.61 -4.43 -7.91
C PHE A 129 -7.06 -5.65 -8.72
N ALA A 130 -7.31 -6.76 -8.04
CA ALA A 130 -7.72 -8.02 -8.67
C ALA A 130 -9.22 -8.27 -8.46
N PRO A 131 -10.05 -8.19 -9.51
CA PRO A 131 -11.48 -8.49 -9.40
C PRO A 131 -11.69 -9.98 -9.10
N TYR A 132 -12.67 -10.28 -8.25
CA TYR A 132 -13.00 -11.66 -7.87
C TYR A 132 -14.47 -11.79 -7.46
N ARG A 133 -14.95 -13.04 -7.37
CA ARG A 133 -16.26 -13.38 -6.81
C ARG A 133 -16.16 -13.69 -5.33
N THR A 134 -17.04 -13.16 -4.50
CA THR A 134 -17.06 -13.40 -3.03
C THR A 134 -17.11 -14.88 -2.65
N THR A 135 -17.57 -15.75 -3.56
CA THR A 135 -17.55 -17.21 -3.44
C THR A 135 -16.18 -17.86 -3.61
N ILE A 136 -15.11 -17.08 -3.88
CA ILE A 136 -13.75 -17.58 -4.06
C ILE A 136 -13.27 -18.38 -2.85
N THR A 137 -12.63 -19.51 -3.11
CA THR A 137 -11.99 -20.34 -2.08
C THR A 137 -10.63 -19.77 -1.67
N ALA A 138 -10.08 -20.25 -0.55
CA ALA A 138 -8.73 -19.88 -0.13
C ALA A 138 -7.65 -20.32 -1.16
N GLU A 139 -7.86 -21.44 -1.84
CA GLU A 139 -6.96 -21.93 -2.90
C GLU A 139 -7.00 -21.02 -4.13
N GLU A 140 -8.19 -20.70 -4.62
CA GLU A 140 -8.35 -19.78 -5.74
C GLU A 140 -7.82 -18.38 -5.39
N THR A 141 -8.00 -17.94 -4.13
CA THR A 141 -7.37 -16.70 -3.64
C THR A 141 -5.85 -16.76 -3.75
N ALA A 142 -5.22 -17.87 -3.40
CA ALA A 142 -3.77 -18.04 -3.53
C ALA A 142 -3.33 -17.99 -5.00
N ARG A 143 -4.09 -18.63 -5.90
CA ARG A 143 -3.85 -18.56 -7.35
C ARG A 143 -3.97 -17.13 -7.87
N LEU A 144 -5.03 -16.41 -7.47
CA LEU A 144 -5.25 -15.01 -7.82
C LEU A 144 -4.10 -14.12 -7.34
N PHE A 145 -3.67 -14.30 -6.08
CA PHE A 145 -2.53 -13.57 -5.53
C PHE A 145 -1.24 -13.86 -6.30
N ILE A 146 -1.00 -15.12 -6.67
CA ILE A 146 0.18 -15.50 -7.47
C ILE A 146 0.13 -14.85 -8.87
N SER A 147 -1.00 -14.93 -9.56
CA SER A 147 -1.14 -14.38 -10.92
C SER A 147 -1.05 -12.85 -10.96
N THR A 148 -1.49 -12.19 -9.90
CA THR A 148 -1.53 -10.73 -9.82
C THR A 148 -0.23 -10.17 -9.25
N VAL A 149 0.26 -10.69 -8.14
CA VAL A 149 1.34 -10.08 -7.36
C VAL A 149 2.67 -10.78 -7.61
N VAL A 150 2.72 -12.10 -7.41
CA VAL A 150 3.98 -12.86 -7.48
C VAL A 150 4.54 -12.86 -8.91
N ARG A 151 3.67 -13.00 -9.91
CA ARG A 151 4.04 -13.01 -11.34
C ARG A 151 4.80 -11.75 -11.76
N LEU A 152 4.37 -10.58 -11.28
CA LEU A 152 4.92 -9.28 -11.69
C LEU A 152 6.11 -8.85 -10.84
N ASN A 153 6.20 -9.37 -9.61
CA ASN A 153 7.10 -8.85 -8.60
C ASN A 153 7.99 -9.97 -8.04
N ARG A 154 7.63 -10.48 -6.86
CA ARG A 154 8.31 -11.55 -6.14
C ARG A 154 7.38 -12.15 -5.10
N ILE A 155 7.79 -13.28 -4.53
CA ILE A 155 7.18 -13.79 -3.31
C ILE A 155 7.53 -12.84 -2.15
N PRO A 156 6.55 -12.27 -1.44
CA PRO A 156 6.80 -11.36 -0.34
C PRO A 156 7.38 -12.11 0.87
N ALA A 157 8.24 -11.44 1.64
CA ALA A 157 8.74 -11.96 2.91
C ALA A 157 7.69 -11.89 4.01
N ALA A 158 6.78 -10.92 3.94
CA ALA A 158 5.64 -10.83 4.85
C ALA A 158 4.38 -10.34 4.14
N ILE A 159 3.23 -10.92 4.53
CA ILE A 159 1.90 -10.49 4.11
C ILE A 159 1.15 -10.03 5.36
N ILE A 160 0.67 -8.80 5.34
CA ILE A 160 -0.20 -8.23 6.36
C ILE A 160 -1.63 -8.25 5.83
N SER A 161 -2.59 -8.73 6.62
CA SER A 161 -4.00 -8.74 6.21
C SER A 161 -4.95 -8.68 7.39
N TYR A 162 -6.21 -8.33 7.14
CA TYR A 162 -7.28 -8.55 8.10
C TYR A 162 -7.55 -10.05 8.31
N ARG A 163 -8.26 -10.38 9.38
CA ARG A 163 -8.65 -11.74 9.75
C ARG A 163 -9.84 -12.26 8.93
N ASP A 164 -9.74 -12.20 7.61
CA ASP A 164 -10.71 -12.87 6.73
C ASP A 164 -10.55 -14.40 6.84
N PRO A 165 -11.65 -15.19 6.84
CA PRO A 165 -11.59 -16.66 6.87
C PRO A 165 -10.69 -17.27 5.79
N LYS A 166 -10.59 -16.65 4.61
CA LYS A 166 -9.76 -17.12 3.49
C LYS A 166 -8.27 -16.99 3.84
N PHE A 167 -7.86 -15.87 4.44
CA PHE A 167 -6.49 -15.62 4.87
C PHE A 167 -6.09 -16.36 6.15
N THR A 168 -7.06 -16.69 7.00
CA THR A 168 -6.84 -17.47 8.23
C THR A 168 -7.01 -18.97 8.03
N SER A 169 -7.37 -19.43 6.83
CA SER A 169 -7.50 -20.85 6.51
C SER A 169 -6.17 -21.60 6.68
N LYS A 170 -6.25 -22.89 7.05
CA LYS A 170 -5.06 -23.75 7.15
C LYS A 170 -4.31 -23.85 5.82
N PHE A 171 -5.06 -23.90 4.72
CA PHE A 171 -4.49 -23.93 3.38
C PHE A 171 -3.61 -22.69 3.11
N TRP A 172 -4.13 -21.49 3.36
CA TRP A 172 -3.40 -20.24 3.14
C TRP A 172 -2.14 -20.18 4.02
N GLN A 173 -2.27 -20.52 5.31
CA GLN A 173 -1.15 -20.53 6.25
C GLN A 173 -0.05 -21.51 5.82
N ASP A 174 -0.38 -22.75 5.49
CA ASP A 174 0.60 -23.77 5.08
C ASP A 174 1.27 -23.39 3.74
N THR A 175 0.49 -22.89 2.78
CA THR A 175 0.99 -22.45 1.47
C THR A 175 2.09 -21.40 1.63
N TRP A 176 1.82 -20.33 2.36
CA TRP A 176 2.78 -19.23 2.53
C TRP A 176 3.92 -19.58 3.47
N ALA A 177 3.71 -20.45 4.46
CA ALA A 177 4.80 -20.99 5.26
C ALA A 177 5.81 -21.76 4.40
N ARG A 178 5.36 -22.57 3.44
CA ARG A 178 6.24 -23.31 2.50
C ARG A 178 7.03 -22.39 1.57
N TYR A 179 6.46 -21.24 1.21
CA TYR A 179 7.16 -20.21 0.44
C TYR A 179 8.08 -19.32 1.30
N GLY A 180 8.15 -19.54 2.61
CA GLY A 180 8.96 -18.74 3.53
C GLY A 180 8.37 -17.35 3.83
N THR A 181 7.08 -17.15 3.58
CA THR A 181 6.36 -15.90 3.80
C THR A 181 5.74 -15.88 5.18
N ARG A 182 6.03 -14.83 5.96
CA ARG A 182 5.42 -14.61 7.29
C ARG A 182 4.06 -13.94 7.17
N LEU A 183 3.02 -14.57 7.69
CA LEU A 183 1.69 -13.96 7.78
C LEU A 183 1.54 -13.14 9.05
N GLN A 184 1.00 -11.93 8.93
CA GLN A 184 0.73 -11.02 10.03
C GLN A 184 -0.73 -10.55 9.95
N PHE A 185 -1.54 -10.95 10.93
CA PHE A 185 -2.96 -10.60 10.93
C PHE A 185 -3.21 -9.35 11.77
N SER A 186 -3.75 -8.29 11.16
CA SER A 186 -4.24 -7.12 11.89
C SER A 186 -5.52 -7.48 12.67
N SER A 187 -5.66 -6.95 13.88
CA SER A 187 -6.91 -7.09 14.65
C SER A 187 -7.88 -5.97 14.30
N ALA A 188 -9.17 -6.31 14.17
CA ALA A 188 -10.26 -5.35 13.92
C ALA A 188 -10.33 -4.18 14.92
N TYR A 189 -9.75 -4.36 16.12
CA TYR A 189 -9.69 -3.35 17.18
C TYR A 189 -8.40 -2.52 17.22
N HIS A 190 -7.45 -2.76 16.30
CA HIS A 190 -6.22 -1.95 16.16
C HIS A 190 -6.13 -1.37 14.73
N PRO A 191 -6.86 -0.27 14.46
CA PRO A 191 -6.78 0.49 13.19
C PRO A 191 -5.35 0.99 12.86
N GLN A 192 -4.44 0.92 13.83
CA GLN A 192 -3.06 1.38 13.71
C GLN A 192 -2.17 0.45 12.88
N THR A 193 -2.57 -0.81 12.66
CA THR A 193 -1.66 -1.83 12.10
C THR A 193 -1.52 -1.73 10.58
N ASP A 194 -2.57 -1.31 9.86
CA ASP A 194 -2.49 -1.09 8.42
C ASP A 194 -3.53 -0.11 7.84
N GLY A 195 -3.50 1.15 8.28
CA GLY A 195 -4.29 2.22 7.63
C GLY A 195 -3.87 2.52 6.17
N GLN A 196 -2.89 1.77 5.64
CA GLN A 196 -2.44 1.90 4.26
C GLN A 196 -3.45 1.31 3.28
N THR A 197 -3.79 0.03 3.44
CA THR A 197 -4.75 -0.62 2.55
C THR A 197 -6.11 0.04 2.67
N GLU A 198 -6.53 0.46 3.85
CA GLU A 198 -7.78 1.18 4.04
C GLU A 198 -7.84 2.48 3.21
N ARG A 199 -6.78 3.30 3.25
CA ARG A 199 -6.70 4.51 2.42
C ARG A 199 -6.66 4.19 0.92
N THR A 200 -5.99 3.12 0.54
CA THR A 200 -5.97 2.65 -0.86
C THR A 200 -7.37 2.22 -1.30
N ASN A 201 -8.10 1.47 -0.48
CA ASN A 201 -9.47 1.05 -0.74
C ASN A 201 -10.40 2.26 -0.92
N GLN A 202 -10.34 3.23 -0.01
CA GLN A 202 -11.12 4.47 -0.11
C GLN A 202 -10.82 5.22 -1.42
N THR A 203 -9.55 5.30 -1.81
CA THR A 203 -9.13 5.95 -3.04
C THR A 203 -9.63 5.19 -4.27
N MET A 204 -9.50 3.86 -4.29
CA MET A 204 -10.00 3.00 -5.36
C MET A 204 -11.52 3.14 -5.53
N GLU A 205 -12.27 3.07 -4.43
CA GLU A 205 -13.72 3.27 -4.46
C GLU A 205 -14.11 4.66 -4.97
N GLN A 206 -13.38 5.70 -4.57
CA GLN A 206 -13.59 7.05 -5.09
C GLN A 206 -13.32 7.10 -6.59
N LEU A 207 -12.23 6.49 -7.07
CA LEU A 207 -11.89 6.42 -8.50
C LEU A 207 -12.96 5.68 -9.31
N ILE A 208 -13.49 4.56 -8.81
CA ILE A 208 -14.62 3.87 -9.43
C ILE A 208 -15.84 4.81 -9.42
N ARG A 209 -16.12 5.48 -8.30
CA ARG A 209 -17.24 6.39 -8.15
C ARG A 209 -17.17 7.58 -9.12
N THR A 210 -16.00 8.10 -9.44
CA THR A 210 -15.87 9.26 -10.34
C THR A 210 -15.75 8.87 -11.81
N ASN A 211 -15.15 7.73 -12.13
CA ASN A 211 -14.81 7.37 -13.52
C ASN A 211 -15.68 6.27 -14.14
N CYS A 212 -16.62 5.68 -13.39
CA CYS A 212 -17.47 4.59 -13.87
C CYS A 212 -18.97 4.96 -13.79
N PRO A 213 -19.53 5.73 -14.74
CA PRO A 213 -20.93 6.17 -14.68
C PRO A 213 -21.92 5.01 -14.53
N ASP A 214 -21.72 3.94 -15.30
CA ASP A 214 -22.42 2.67 -15.12
C ASP A 214 -21.64 1.79 -14.15
N ARG A 215 -22.08 1.78 -12.89
CA ARG A 215 -21.42 1.03 -11.81
C ARG A 215 -21.28 -0.46 -12.09
N LYS A 216 -22.07 -1.05 -12.99
CA LYS A 216 -21.95 -2.47 -13.37
C LYS A 216 -20.77 -2.75 -14.30
N LYS A 217 -20.09 -1.73 -14.82
CA LYS A 217 -18.91 -1.87 -15.69
C LYS A 217 -17.60 -1.55 -14.97
N TRP A 218 -17.60 -1.61 -13.64
CA TRP A 218 -16.44 -1.26 -12.84
C TRP A 218 -15.23 -2.16 -13.15
N GLU A 219 -15.44 -3.44 -13.50
CA GLU A 219 -14.36 -4.36 -13.87
C GLU A 219 -13.60 -3.87 -15.11
N ASP A 220 -14.30 -3.33 -16.11
CA ASP A 220 -13.72 -2.93 -17.39
C ASP A 220 -12.76 -1.74 -17.24
N VAL A 221 -13.07 -0.84 -16.30
CA VAL A 221 -12.26 0.36 -16.03
C VAL A 221 -11.16 0.12 -14.99
N LEU A 222 -11.24 -0.97 -14.22
CA LEU A 222 -10.35 -1.24 -13.10
C LEU A 222 -8.85 -1.23 -13.47
N PRO A 223 -8.40 -1.82 -14.61
CA PRO A 223 -6.99 -1.77 -14.98
C PRO A 223 -6.48 -0.34 -15.19
N MET A 224 -7.29 0.52 -15.82
CA MET A 224 -6.94 1.94 -16.03
C MET A 224 -6.94 2.74 -14.73
N LEU A 225 -7.83 2.39 -13.79
CA LEU A 225 -7.85 2.99 -12.46
C LEU A 225 -6.64 2.57 -11.62
N GLU A 226 -6.22 1.31 -11.69
CA GLU A 226 -4.98 0.84 -11.06
C GLU A 226 -3.77 1.61 -11.59
N PHE A 227 -3.66 1.74 -12.91
CA PHE A 227 -2.59 2.52 -13.54
C PHE A 227 -2.61 3.98 -13.08
N SER A 228 -3.79 4.62 -13.10
CA SER A 228 -3.95 6.01 -12.68
C SER A 228 -3.58 6.21 -11.21
N TYR A 229 -3.99 5.28 -10.33
CA TYR A 229 -3.61 5.30 -8.91
C TYR A 229 -2.10 5.19 -8.74
N ASN A 230 -1.46 4.24 -9.44
CA ASN A 230 -0.02 4.01 -9.34
C ASN A 230 0.81 5.14 -9.96
N ASN A 231 0.27 5.91 -10.90
CA ASN A 231 0.93 7.07 -11.47
C ASN A 231 0.73 8.36 -10.66
N ALA A 232 -0.29 8.44 -9.80
CA ALA A 232 -0.54 9.62 -8.99
C ALA A 232 0.48 9.72 -7.83
N PRO A 233 1.10 10.90 -7.60
CA PRO A 233 1.99 11.10 -6.46
C PRO A 233 1.29 10.85 -5.12
N SER A 234 1.95 10.10 -4.23
CA SER A 234 1.45 9.93 -2.86
C SER A 234 1.93 11.07 -1.97
N ALA A 235 1.04 11.67 -1.19
CA ALA A 235 1.39 12.70 -0.20
C ALA A 235 2.39 12.20 0.87
N THR A 236 2.54 10.89 1.05
CA THR A 236 3.50 10.32 2.01
C THR A 236 4.92 10.24 1.46
N THR A 237 5.07 10.07 0.15
CA THR A 237 6.37 9.84 -0.48
C THR A 237 6.78 10.96 -1.43
N ASN A 238 5.88 11.89 -1.76
CA ASN A 238 6.03 12.93 -2.79
C ASN A 238 6.36 12.40 -4.20
N HIS A 239 6.25 11.09 -4.40
CA HIS A 239 6.54 10.41 -5.66
C HIS A 239 5.39 9.45 -6.00
N SER A 240 5.22 9.17 -7.29
CA SER A 240 4.26 8.16 -7.73
C SER A 240 4.71 6.77 -7.29
N PRO A 241 3.78 5.88 -6.90
CA PRO A 241 4.11 4.49 -6.63
C PRO A 241 4.82 3.80 -7.80
N PHE A 242 4.46 4.15 -9.03
CA PHE A 242 5.08 3.64 -10.25
C PHE A 242 6.57 4.04 -10.33
N TYR A 243 6.89 5.33 -10.11
CA TYR A 243 8.25 5.82 -10.08
C TYR A 243 9.09 5.13 -9.00
N LEU A 244 8.56 5.01 -7.77
CA LEU A 244 9.26 4.35 -6.67
C LEU A 244 9.49 2.86 -6.92
N ASN A 245 8.62 2.22 -7.70
CA ASN A 245 8.72 0.80 -8.01
C ASN A 245 9.68 0.50 -9.16
N TYR A 246 9.60 1.27 -10.25
CA TYR A 246 10.34 1.01 -11.50
C TYR A 246 11.52 1.95 -11.73
N GLY A 247 11.67 3.00 -10.91
CA GLY A 247 12.70 4.02 -11.05
C GLY A 247 12.50 4.95 -12.26
N MET A 248 11.30 5.01 -12.81
CA MET A 248 10.92 5.86 -13.94
C MET A 248 9.42 6.13 -13.92
N ASP A 249 9.00 7.29 -14.40
CA ASP A 249 7.59 7.60 -14.60
C ASP A 249 7.04 6.83 -15.82
N PRO A 250 5.75 6.48 -15.83
CA PRO A 250 5.13 5.83 -16.98
C PRO A 250 4.92 6.84 -18.12
N THR A 251 4.98 6.36 -19.36
CA THR A 251 4.58 7.14 -20.53
C THR A 251 3.06 7.37 -20.46
N VAL A 252 2.64 8.62 -20.55
CA VAL A 252 1.24 9.05 -20.56
C VAL A 252 0.98 9.98 -21.75
N PRO A 253 -0.27 10.12 -22.26
CA PRO A 253 -0.55 10.85 -23.49
C PRO A 253 -0.10 12.33 -23.53
N ILE A 254 0.16 12.95 -22.38
CA ILE A 254 0.68 14.33 -22.29
C ILE A 254 2.22 14.40 -22.42
N SER A 255 2.92 13.27 -22.29
CA SER A 255 4.39 13.19 -22.29
C SER A 255 5.00 13.06 -23.70
N THR A 256 4.20 13.34 -24.74
CA THR A 256 4.20 12.53 -25.95
C THR A 256 3.59 13.40 -27.07
N ASN A 257 4.48 13.95 -27.92
CA ASN A 257 4.22 15.17 -28.71
C ASN A 257 3.98 14.84 -30.20
N VAL A 258 2.85 14.19 -30.54
CA VAL A 258 2.39 14.03 -31.94
C VAL A 258 0.85 14.00 -32.04
N GLU A 259 0.28 14.84 -32.91
CA GLU A 259 -1.14 14.77 -33.29
C GLU A 259 -1.41 13.64 -34.29
N SER A 260 -2.44 12.84 -34.00
CA SER A 260 -2.90 11.74 -34.83
C SER A 260 -4.11 12.10 -35.67
N GLN A 261 -4.17 11.64 -36.92
CA GLN A 261 -5.40 11.67 -37.74
C GLN A 261 -6.16 10.33 -37.76
N VAL A 262 -5.64 9.30 -37.07
CA VAL A 262 -6.33 8.04 -36.76
C VAL A 262 -6.10 7.72 -35.27
N PRO A 263 -7.00 8.13 -34.37
CA PRO A 263 -6.65 8.39 -32.96
C PRO A 263 -6.09 7.21 -32.14
N ARG A 264 -6.51 5.97 -32.43
CA ARG A 264 -6.20 4.77 -31.61
C ARG A 264 -4.75 4.29 -31.76
N SER A 265 -4.10 4.57 -32.90
CA SER A 265 -2.80 4.00 -33.26
C SER A 265 -1.59 4.85 -32.84
N GLN A 266 -1.74 6.15 -32.59
CA GLN A 266 -0.64 7.00 -32.10
C GLN A 266 -0.31 6.72 -30.62
N GLN A 267 -1.34 6.45 -29.80
CA GLN A 267 -1.18 6.22 -28.37
C GLN A 267 -0.47 4.90 -28.02
N PHE A 268 -0.72 3.86 -28.82
CA PHE A 268 -0.03 2.57 -28.68
C PHE A 268 1.45 2.64 -29.10
N VAL A 269 1.79 3.58 -30.01
CA VAL A 269 3.15 3.78 -30.56
C VAL A 269 4.12 4.32 -29.50
N GLU A 270 3.70 5.14 -28.54
CA GLU A 270 4.62 5.68 -27.52
C GLU A 270 4.83 4.75 -26.31
N GLU A 271 3.83 3.93 -25.97
CA GLU A 271 3.94 2.90 -24.92
C GLU A 271 5.03 1.85 -25.22
N LEU A 272 5.35 1.63 -26.50
CA LEU A 272 6.39 0.70 -26.94
C LEU A 272 7.76 1.36 -27.18
N GLN A 273 7.81 2.65 -27.49
CA GLN A 273 9.06 3.35 -27.79
C GLN A 273 9.96 3.53 -26.55
N THR A 274 9.40 3.76 -25.36
CA THR A 274 10.21 3.83 -24.13
C THR A 274 10.73 2.44 -23.68
N ALA A 275 9.97 1.36 -23.94
CA ALA A 275 10.43 -0.01 -23.72
C ALA A 275 11.63 -0.37 -24.62
N GLN A 276 11.74 0.24 -25.82
CA GLN A 276 12.85 0.08 -26.78
C GLN A 276 14.15 0.79 -26.33
N ASP A 277 14.09 1.91 -25.61
CA ASP A 277 15.30 2.68 -25.28
C ASP A 277 16.09 2.16 -24.06
N LYS A 278 15.42 1.54 -23.08
CA LYS A 278 16.13 1.00 -21.90
C LYS A 278 16.78 -0.37 -22.18
N ALA A 279 16.24 -1.12 -23.13
CA ALA A 279 16.88 -2.33 -23.65
C ALA A 279 18.19 -2.01 -24.40
N VAL A 280 18.26 -0.86 -25.09
CA VAL A 280 19.47 -0.34 -25.78
C VAL A 280 20.63 -0.10 -24.81
N GLU A 281 20.39 0.32 -23.57
CA GLU A 281 21.46 0.51 -22.57
C GLU A 281 22.02 -0.82 -22.04
N LEU A 282 21.15 -1.80 -21.79
CA LEU A 282 21.55 -3.15 -21.38
C LEU A 282 22.41 -3.86 -22.44
N SER A 283 22.11 -3.64 -23.73
CA SER A 283 22.88 -4.16 -24.88
C SER A 283 24.28 -3.51 -25.01
N ARG A 284 24.45 -2.24 -24.58
CA ARG A 284 25.76 -1.56 -24.57
C ARG A 284 26.70 -2.07 -23.47
N LYS A 285 26.20 -2.39 -22.27
CA LYS A 285 27.02 -2.94 -21.17
C LYS A 285 27.42 -4.41 -21.41
N ALA A 286 26.57 -5.19 -22.07
CA ALA A 286 26.90 -6.54 -22.50
C ALA A 286 28.08 -6.56 -23.51
N ASN A 287 28.06 -5.68 -24.52
CA ASN A 287 29.15 -5.51 -25.50
C ASN A 287 30.49 -5.08 -24.87
N ALA A 288 30.46 -4.22 -23.83
CA ALA A 288 31.66 -3.81 -23.10
C ALA A 288 32.30 -4.95 -22.28
N THR A 289 31.49 -5.89 -21.80
CA THR A 289 31.94 -7.04 -20.98
C THR A 289 32.48 -8.17 -21.86
N ALA A 290 31.82 -8.44 -22.99
CA ALA A 290 32.30 -9.40 -23.99
C ALA A 290 33.66 -8.99 -24.58
N ARG A 291 33.87 -7.69 -24.82
CA ARG A 291 35.15 -7.13 -25.27
C ARG A 291 36.26 -7.35 -24.23
N ARG A 292 36.01 -7.04 -22.95
CA ARG A 292 36.98 -7.26 -21.84
C ARG A 292 37.38 -8.73 -21.68
N TYR A 293 36.44 -9.67 -21.78
CA TYR A 293 36.75 -11.10 -21.67
C TYR A 293 37.55 -11.66 -22.87
N THR A 294 37.27 -11.16 -24.07
CA THR A 294 37.98 -11.53 -25.31
C THR A 294 39.41 -10.99 -25.32
N ASP A 295 39.60 -9.77 -24.79
CA ASP A 295 40.92 -9.13 -24.71
C ASP A 295 41.81 -9.72 -23.60
N LEU A 296 41.23 -10.21 -22.49
CA LEU A 296 41.98 -10.91 -21.42
C LEU A 296 42.70 -12.19 -21.89
N HIS A 297 42.24 -12.82 -22.97
CA HIS A 297 42.85 -14.03 -23.54
C HIS A 297 43.72 -13.74 -24.77
N ARG A 298 43.97 -12.47 -25.08
CA ARG A 298 44.84 -12.02 -26.17
C ARG A 298 46.05 -11.31 -25.58
N ARG A 299 47.23 -11.57 -26.14
CA ARG A 299 48.46 -10.86 -25.79
C ARG A 299 48.87 -9.97 -26.94
N ASN A 300 49.22 -8.72 -26.64
CA ASN A 300 49.95 -7.89 -27.56
C ASN A 300 51.40 -8.36 -27.57
N MET A 301 51.78 -9.07 -28.63
CA MET A 301 53.16 -9.52 -28.85
C MET A 301 53.76 -8.66 -29.96
N THR A 302 54.66 -7.77 -29.58
CA THR A 302 55.52 -7.04 -30.51
C THR A 302 56.77 -7.88 -30.78
N MET A 303 57.01 -8.21 -32.05
CA MET A 303 58.25 -8.87 -32.48
C MET A 303 59.19 -7.82 -33.11
N ALA A 304 60.44 -8.17 -33.42
CA ALA A 304 61.36 -7.30 -34.15
C ALA A 304 62.05 -8.04 -35.29
N THR A 305 62.36 -7.31 -36.38
CA THR A 305 63.18 -7.84 -37.48
C THR A 305 64.53 -8.31 -36.93
N GLY A 306 64.89 -9.55 -37.22
CA GLY A 306 66.11 -10.21 -36.78
C GLY A 306 65.91 -11.18 -35.62
N GLN A 307 64.77 -11.16 -34.94
CA GLN A 307 64.45 -12.08 -33.83
C GLN A 307 64.15 -13.49 -34.36
N LEU A 308 64.61 -14.52 -33.64
CA LEU A 308 64.29 -15.91 -33.94
C LEU A 308 62.95 -16.28 -33.29
N VAL A 309 62.01 -16.76 -34.11
CA VAL A 309 60.68 -17.19 -33.66
C VAL A 309 60.36 -18.59 -34.16
N LEU A 310 59.47 -19.26 -33.45
CA LEU A 310 58.90 -20.53 -33.86
C LEU A 310 57.52 -20.27 -34.48
N LEU A 311 57.26 -20.82 -35.66
CA LEU A 311 56.02 -20.65 -36.40
C LEU A 311 55.01 -21.72 -35.98
N ASP A 312 53.77 -21.33 -35.69
CA ASP A 312 52.70 -22.28 -35.35
C ASP A 312 52.34 -23.12 -36.59
N THR A 313 52.44 -24.44 -36.44
CA THR A 313 52.17 -25.39 -37.52
C THR A 313 50.70 -25.73 -37.68
N LYS A 314 49.80 -25.19 -36.83
CA LYS A 314 48.36 -25.50 -36.83
C LYS A 314 47.75 -25.42 -38.23
N ASN A 315 48.20 -24.47 -39.05
CA ASN A 315 47.72 -24.26 -40.42
C ASN A 315 48.74 -24.64 -41.51
N LEU A 316 49.88 -25.26 -41.15
CA LEU A 316 50.88 -25.75 -42.11
C LEU A 316 50.62 -27.22 -42.47
N ARG A 317 50.90 -27.60 -43.72
CA ARG A 317 50.80 -28.99 -44.18
C ARG A 317 52.15 -29.69 -43.96
N LEU A 318 52.20 -30.61 -43.01
CA LEU A 318 53.40 -31.38 -42.65
C LEU A 318 53.09 -32.89 -42.72
N PRO A 319 54.08 -33.75 -43.05
CA PRO A 319 53.89 -35.17 -43.31
C PRO A 319 53.84 -36.02 -42.02
N LEU A 320 53.17 -35.51 -40.98
CA LEU A 320 52.97 -36.19 -39.71
C LEU A 320 51.52 -35.99 -39.24
N PRO A 321 50.92 -36.96 -38.52
CA PRO A 321 49.57 -36.85 -37.99
C PRO A 321 49.41 -35.63 -37.07
N THR A 322 48.26 -34.96 -37.16
CA THR A 322 47.98 -33.65 -36.53
C THR A 322 48.19 -33.61 -35.01
N LYS A 323 48.04 -34.74 -34.32
CA LYS A 323 48.27 -34.86 -32.86
C LYS A 323 49.73 -35.09 -32.48
N LEU A 324 50.54 -35.58 -33.40
CA LEU A 324 51.94 -35.94 -33.17
C LEU A 324 52.92 -35.01 -33.87
N ARG A 325 52.42 -34.10 -34.73
CA ARG A 325 53.28 -33.08 -35.33
C ARG A 325 53.75 -32.07 -34.27
N PRO A 326 54.99 -31.57 -34.37
CA PRO A 326 55.47 -30.50 -33.52
C PRO A 326 54.54 -29.29 -33.64
N ARG A 327 54.08 -28.74 -32.52
CA ARG A 327 53.12 -27.62 -32.55
C ARG A 327 53.73 -26.36 -33.16
N PHE A 328 55.05 -26.21 -33.09
CA PHE A 328 55.77 -25.12 -33.74
C PHE A 328 56.98 -25.65 -34.52
N CYS A 329 57.38 -24.94 -35.59
CA CYS A 329 58.58 -25.24 -36.37
C CYS A 329 59.52 -24.02 -36.47
N GLY A 330 60.82 -24.27 -36.64
CA GLY A 330 61.87 -23.26 -36.64
C GLY A 330 63.03 -23.66 -35.71
N PRO A 331 63.83 -22.70 -35.21
CA PRO A 331 63.59 -21.26 -35.25
C PRO A 331 63.84 -20.62 -36.63
N PHE A 332 63.00 -19.65 -36.98
CA PHE A 332 63.15 -18.81 -38.17
C PHE A 332 63.44 -17.37 -37.77
N LYS A 333 64.30 -16.70 -38.53
CA LYS A 333 64.62 -15.30 -38.31
C LYS A 333 63.58 -14.41 -38.99
N ILE A 334 62.98 -13.48 -38.26
CA ILE A 334 62.06 -12.49 -38.84
C ILE A 334 62.86 -11.58 -39.77
N MET A 335 62.67 -11.71 -41.08
CA MET A 335 63.46 -10.99 -42.09
C MET A 335 62.97 -9.55 -42.31
N LYS A 336 61.66 -9.34 -42.16
CA LYS A 336 60.98 -8.05 -42.26
C LYS A 336 59.61 -8.19 -41.60
N MET A 337 59.14 -7.14 -40.94
CA MET A 337 57.78 -7.05 -40.40
C MET A 337 56.75 -6.76 -41.47
#